data_AF-A0A950I8A7-F1
#
_entry.id   AF-A0A950I8A7-F1
#
_cell.length_a   1.000
_cell.length_b   1.000
_cell.length_c   1.000
_cell.angle_alpha   90.00
_cell.angle_beta   90.00
_cell.angle_gamma   90.00
#
_symmetry.space_group_name_H-M   'P 1'
#
loop_
_entity.id
_entity.type
_entity.pdbx_description
1 polymer ?
#
loop_
_entity_poly.entity_id
_entity_poly.type
_entity_poly.pdbx_seq_one_letter_code
_entity_poly.pdbx_strand_id
1 'polypeptide(L)'
;AEINGCDYCLSAHTYLGKNVAKLDDAEIGANRKGSSNDPKAAAAVLFAKKVADARGRVSDADLLAVKAGGYSNAAVIEIVLNVAFNIWTNYINTVAATEIDFPVVHANKA
;
A
#
# COMPACT_ATOMS: atom_id res chain seq x y z
N ALA A 1 3.27 -0.82 4.03
CA ALA A 1 3.83 -2.08 4.58
C ALA A 1 4.99 -2.61 3.73
N GLU A 2 4.75 -3.16 2.53
CA GLU A 2 5.80 -3.79 1.69
C GLU A 2 7.01 -2.86 1.43
N ILE A 3 6.76 -1.68 0.86
CA ILE A 3 7.81 -0.69 0.52
C ILE A 3 8.62 -0.25 1.75
N ASN A 4 7.97 -0.18 2.91
CA ASN A 4 8.60 0.27 4.15
C ASN A 4 9.29 -0.88 4.92
N GLY A 5 9.23 -2.12 4.42
CA GLY A 5 9.84 -3.28 5.07
C GLY A 5 9.24 -3.63 6.43
N CYS A 6 7.93 -3.40 6.65
CA CYS A 6 7.29 -3.66 7.93
C CYS A 6 6.51 -4.99 7.92
N ASP A 7 7.14 -6.05 8.44
CA ASP A 7 6.58 -7.41 8.47
C ASP A 7 5.29 -7.51 9.31
N TYR A 8 5.22 -6.83 10.46
CA TYR A 8 4.00 -6.80 11.28
C TYR A 8 2.81 -6.23 10.49
N CYS A 9 2.97 -5.02 9.93
CA CYS A 9 1.90 -4.40 9.17
C CYS A 9 1.58 -5.18 7.89
N LEU A 10 2.56 -5.80 7.24
CA LEU A 10 2.32 -6.62 6.05
C LEU A 10 1.53 -7.88 6.39
N SER A 11 1.86 -8.54 7.50
CA SER A 11 1.13 -9.72 8.00
C SER A 11 -0.31 -9.36 8.36
N ALA A 12 -0.50 -8.26 9.12
CA ALA A 12 -1.82 -7.76 9.49
C ALA A 12 -2.69 -7.40 8.27
N HIS A 13 -2.17 -6.61 7.33
CA HIS A 13 -2.92 -6.21 6.14
C HIS A 13 -3.16 -7.38 5.17
N THR A 14 -2.26 -8.37 5.09
CA THR A 14 -2.50 -9.60 4.32
C THR A 14 -3.65 -10.39 4.94
N TYR A 15 -3.65 -10.57 6.25
CA TYR A 15 -4.73 -11.25 6.97
C TYR A 15 -6.08 -10.55 6.76
N LEU A 16 -6.13 -9.23 6.91
CA LEU A 16 -7.36 -8.45 6.70
C LEU A 16 -7.81 -8.47 5.24
N GLY A 17 -6.89 -8.35 4.28
CA GLY A 17 -7.18 -8.43 2.85
C GLY A 17 -7.85 -9.76 2.48
N LYS A 18 -7.29 -10.87 2.98
CA LYS A 18 -7.83 -12.21 2.74
C LYS A 18 -9.14 -12.47 3.47
N ASN A 19 -9.21 -12.16 4.77
CA ASN A 19 -10.29 -12.63 5.63
C ASN A 19 -11.45 -11.64 5.78
N VAL A 20 -11.20 -10.34 5.66
CA VAL A 20 -12.23 -9.29 5.78
C VAL A 20 -12.64 -8.77 4.41
N ALA A 21 -11.68 -8.33 3.60
CA ALA A 21 -11.95 -7.81 2.26
C ALA A 21 -12.18 -8.91 1.20
N LYS A 22 -11.95 -10.18 1.55
CA LYS A 22 -12.15 -11.37 0.70
C LYS A 22 -11.36 -11.33 -0.62
N LEU A 23 -10.19 -10.71 -0.60
CA LEU A 23 -9.27 -10.74 -1.74
C LEU A 23 -8.63 -12.12 -1.86
N ASP A 24 -8.39 -12.56 -3.09
CA ASP A 24 -7.63 -13.78 -3.34
C ASP A 24 -6.11 -13.53 -3.24
N ASP A 25 -5.32 -14.62 -3.26
CA ASP A 25 -3.87 -14.51 -3.10
C ASP A 25 -3.19 -13.87 -4.31
N ALA A 26 -3.80 -13.94 -5.50
CA ALA A 26 -3.28 -13.32 -6.70
C ALA A 26 -3.42 -11.79 -6.61
N GLU A 27 -4.56 -11.30 -6.14
CA GLU A 27 -4.82 -9.87 -5.91
C GLU A 27 -3.88 -9.32 -4.83
N ILE A 28 -3.82 -9.97 -3.66
CA ILE A 28 -2.90 -9.58 -2.57
C ILE A 28 -1.45 -9.56 -3.08
N GLY A 29 -1.04 -10.58 -3.84
CA GLY A 29 0.28 -10.64 -4.46
C GLY A 29 0.54 -9.49 -5.45
N ALA A 30 -0.46 -9.08 -6.22
CA ALA A 30 -0.39 -7.92 -7.11
C ALA A 30 -0.28 -6.60 -6.32
N ASN A 31 -1.09 -6.42 -5.26
CA ASN A 31 -1.07 -5.21 -4.42
C ASN A 31 0.28 -4.99 -3.77
N ARG A 32 0.92 -6.06 -3.27
CA ARG A 32 2.29 -6.01 -2.72
C ARG A 32 3.31 -5.50 -3.74
N LYS A 33 3.10 -5.74 -5.04
CA LYS A 33 3.98 -5.27 -6.12
C LYS A 33 3.63 -3.88 -6.65
N GLY A 34 2.63 -3.21 -6.07
CA GLY A 34 2.17 -1.92 -6.56
C GLY A 34 1.15 -1.99 -7.71
N SER A 35 0.42 -3.10 -7.86
CA SER A 35 -0.57 -3.32 -8.92
C SER A 35 -1.88 -3.90 -8.36
N SER A 36 -2.84 -4.21 -9.23
CA SER A 36 -4.09 -4.90 -8.92
C SER A 36 -4.66 -5.54 -10.18
N ASN A 37 -5.50 -6.57 -10.03
CA ASN A 37 -6.30 -7.13 -11.11
C ASN A 37 -7.54 -6.28 -11.40
N ASP A 38 -7.95 -5.40 -10.48
CA ASP A 38 -8.97 -4.36 -10.73
C ASP A 38 -8.30 -3.10 -11.31
N PRO A 39 -8.66 -2.64 -12.52
CA PRO A 39 -8.01 -1.51 -13.17
C PRO A 39 -8.07 -0.21 -12.37
N LYS A 40 -9.15 0.01 -11.60
CA LYS A 40 -9.29 1.21 -10.78
C LYS A 40 -8.36 1.14 -9.58
N ALA A 41 -8.40 0.05 -8.82
CA ALA A 41 -7.48 -0.18 -7.71
C ALA A 41 -6.02 -0.16 -8.17
N ALA A 42 -5.69 -0.69 -9.35
CA ALA A 42 -4.34 -0.67 -9.90
C ALA A 42 -3.80 0.76 -10.03
N ALA A 43 -4.64 1.71 -10.47
CA ALA A 43 -4.25 3.12 -10.55
C ALA A 43 -3.94 3.72 -9.17
N ALA A 44 -4.76 3.43 -8.15
CA ALA A 44 -4.52 3.92 -6.79
C ALA A 44 -3.29 3.28 -6.14
N VAL A 45 -3.13 1.96 -6.24
CA VAL A 45 -2.02 1.23 -5.63
C VAL A 45 -0.70 1.64 -6.27
N LEU A 46 -0.65 1.78 -7.61
CA LEU A 46 0.53 2.28 -8.31
C LEU A 46 0.87 3.71 -7.90
N PHE A 47 -0.13 4.59 -7.80
CA PHE A 47 0.09 5.96 -7.35
C PHE A 47 0.58 6.02 -5.90
N ALA A 48 -0.02 5.26 -4.99
CA ALA A 48 0.42 5.15 -3.60
C ALA A 48 1.88 4.67 -3.49
N LYS A 49 2.26 3.66 -4.29
CA LYS A 49 3.64 3.20 -4.40
C LYS A 49 4.58 4.33 -4.82
N LYS A 50 4.23 5.07 -5.89
CA LYS A 50 5.05 6.20 -6.38
C LYS A 50 5.19 7.31 -5.32
N VAL A 51 4.10 7.64 -4.61
CA VAL A 51 4.14 8.63 -3.52
C VAL A 51 5.10 8.18 -2.41
N ALA A 52 5.03 6.90 -2.00
CA ALA A 52 5.92 6.36 -0.97
C ALA A 52 7.39 6.36 -1.43
N ASP A 53 7.69 5.80 -2.60
CA ASP A 53 9.05 5.69 -3.15
C ASP A 53 9.69 7.07 -3.36
N ALA A 54 8.96 8.00 -3.97
CA ALA A 54 9.45 9.35 -4.28
C ALA A 54 9.35 10.31 -3.08
N ARG A 55 8.85 9.85 -1.94
CA ARG A 55 8.58 10.67 -0.74
C ARG A 55 7.78 11.92 -1.08
N GLY A 56 6.68 11.72 -1.81
CA GLY A 56 5.75 12.76 -2.25
C GLY A 56 6.15 13.53 -3.51
N ARG A 57 7.36 13.35 -4.06
CA ARG A 57 7.82 14.02 -5.29
C ARG A 57 7.30 13.33 -6.56
N VAL A 58 5.98 13.24 -6.69
CA VAL A 58 5.33 12.67 -7.89
C VAL A 58 5.28 13.71 -9.02
N SER A 59 5.27 13.24 -10.26
CA SER A 59 5.18 14.09 -11.45
C SER A 59 3.74 14.42 -11.82
N ASP A 60 3.54 15.43 -12.68
CA ASP A 60 2.23 15.71 -13.27
C ASP A 60 1.68 14.52 -14.05
N ALA A 61 2.55 13.75 -14.70
CA ALA A 61 2.16 12.52 -15.40
C ALA A 61 1.58 11.47 -14.43
N ASP A 62 2.12 11.35 -13.22
CA ASP A 62 1.60 10.45 -12.19
C ASP A 62 0.22 10.89 -11.69
N LEU A 63 0.04 12.19 -11.50
CA LEU A 63 -1.24 12.79 -11.12
C LEU A 63 -2.30 12.62 -12.20
N LEU A 64 -1.93 12.78 -13.47
CA LEU A 64 -2.83 12.53 -14.60
C LEU A 64 -3.20 11.05 -14.70
N ALA A 65 -2.23 10.14 -14.52
CA ALA A 65 -2.47 8.70 -14.60
C ALA A 65 -3.46 8.21 -13.54
N VAL A 66 -3.33 8.64 -12.28
CA VAL A 66 -4.29 8.22 -11.23
C VAL A 66 -5.68 8.82 -11.46
N LYS A 67 -5.77 10.06 -11.97
CA LYS A 67 -7.06 10.67 -12.32
C LYS A 67 -7.73 9.98 -13.51
N ALA A 68 -6.95 9.55 -14.51
CA ALA A 68 -7.44 8.75 -15.63
C ALA A 68 -8.01 7.39 -15.17
N GLY A 69 -7.52 6.85 -14.05
CA GLY A 69 -8.12 5.71 -13.36
C GLY A 69 -9.46 5.99 -12.66
N GLY A 70 -9.98 7.22 -12.73
CA GLY A 70 -11.28 7.61 -12.18
C GLY A 70 -11.23 8.18 -10.76
N TYR A 71 -10.05 8.60 -10.28
CA TYR A 71 -9.90 9.23 -8.97
C TYR A 71 -10.05 10.75 -9.04
N SER A 72 -10.83 11.33 -8.14
CA SER A 72 -10.97 12.78 -8.00
C SER A 72 -9.77 13.40 -7.29
N ASN A 73 -9.65 14.72 -7.30
CA ASN A 73 -8.64 15.43 -6.51
C ASN A 73 -8.75 15.11 -5.01
N ALA A 74 -9.97 14.96 -4.48
CA ALA A 74 -10.19 14.58 -3.08
C ALA A 74 -9.67 13.16 -2.80
N ALA A 75 -9.93 12.22 -3.71
CA ALA A 75 -9.43 10.86 -3.56
C ALA A 75 -7.90 10.76 -3.71
N VAL A 76 -7.28 11.62 -4.53
CA VAL A 76 -5.81 11.75 -4.58
C VAL A 76 -5.25 12.19 -3.23
N ILE A 77 -5.86 13.20 -2.60
CA ILE A 77 -5.47 13.65 -1.24
C ILE A 77 -5.63 12.51 -0.24
N GLU A 78 -6.73 11.76 -0.31
CA GLU A 78 -6.99 10.60 0.56
C GLU A 78 -5.95 9.48 0.38
N ILE A 79 -5.51 9.21 -0.86
CA ILE A 79 -4.43 8.24 -1.11
C ILE A 79 -3.13 8.71 -0.43
N VAL A 80 -2.77 10.00 -0.56
CA VAL A 80 -1.57 10.54 0.10
C VAL A 80 -1.69 10.47 1.62
N LEU A 81 -2.87 10.77 2.18
CA LEU A 81 -3.15 10.60 3.62
C LEU A 81 -2.91 9.16 4.07
N ASN A 82 -3.44 8.18 3.33
CA ASN A 82 -3.26 6.77 3.64
C ASN A 82 -1.79 6.34 3.55
N VAL A 83 -1.02 6.87 2.59
CA VAL A 83 0.43 6.62 2.52
C VAL A 83 1.12 7.15 3.78
N ALA A 84 0.83 8.38 4.21
CA ALA A 84 1.42 8.97 5.41
C ALA A 84 1.05 8.18 6.67
N PHE A 85 -0.23 7.80 6.82
CA PHE A 85 -0.70 7.00 7.94
C PHE A 85 -0.03 5.62 7.97
N ASN A 86 0.11 4.96 6.82
CA ASN A 86 0.78 3.65 6.73
C ASN A 86 2.28 3.76 7.07
N ILE A 87 2.98 4.82 6.62
CA ILE A 87 4.36 5.07 7.03
C ILE A 87 4.47 5.21 8.55
N TRP A 88 3.60 6.03 9.16
CA TRP A 88 3.59 6.24 10.61
C TRP A 88 3.40 4.93 11.39
N THR A 89 2.40 4.11 11.04
CA THR A 89 2.18 2.83 11.72
C THR A 89 3.29 1.81 11.44
N ASN A 90 3.85 1.78 10.23
CA ASN A 90 4.98 0.91 9.90
C ASN A 90 6.19 1.25 10.76
N TYR A 91 6.52 2.55 10.89
CA TYR A 91 7.65 2.99 11.69
C TYR A 91 7.46 2.68 13.17
N ILE A 92 6.27 2.88 13.73
CA ILE A 92 5.98 2.49 15.11
C ILE A 92 6.25 1.00 15.32
N ASN A 93 5.69 0.13 14.47
CA ASN A 93 5.83 -1.31 14.66
C ASN A 93 7.26 -1.82 14.44
N THR A 94 7.98 -1.22 13.49
CA THR A 94 9.41 -1.55 13.27
C THR A 94 10.26 -1.10 14.45
N VAL A 95 10.07 0.13 14.97
CA VAL A 95 10.83 0.64 16.14
C VAL A 95 10.53 -0.15 17.40
N ALA A 96 9.26 -0.49 17.63
CA ALA A 96 8.84 -1.25 18.79
C ALA A 96 9.20 -2.75 18.71
N ALA A 97 9.63 -3.23 17.54
CA ALA A 97 9.77 -4.66 17.23
C ALA A 97 8.52 -5.45 17.65
N THR A 98 7.34 -4.93 17.29
CA THR A 98 6.05 -5.52 17.66
C THR A 98 5.99 -6.99 17.24
N GLU A 99 5.67 -7.87 18.18
CA GLU A 99 5.48 -9.31 17.91
C GLU A 99 4.33 -9.52 16.92
N ILE A 100 4.54 -10.39 15.94
CA ILE A 100 3.54 -10.68 14.91
C ILE A 100 2.54 -11.70 15.46
N ASP A 101 1.30 -11.25 15.68
CA ASP A 101 0.15 -12.05 16.12
C ASP A 101 -0.77 -12.49 14.97
N PHE A 102 -0.32 -12.30 13.72
CA PHE A 102 -0.97 -12.73 12.47
C PHE A 102 -0.17 -13.84 11.77
N PRO A 103 -0.76 -14.57 10.79
CA PRO A 103 0.02 -15.42 9.90
C PRO A 103 1.15 -14.63 9.23
N VAL A 104 2.38 -15.07 9.46
CA VAL A 104 3.59 -14.30 9.12
C VAL A 104 3.74 -14.16 7.60
N VAL A 105 3.98 -12.92 7.17
CA VAL A 105 4.36 -12.56 5.81
C VAL A 105 5.55 -11.60 5.87
N HIS A 106 6.63 -11.96 5.18
CA HIS A 106 7.82 -11.12 5.11
C HIS A 106 7.73 -10.15 3.93
N ALA A 107 8.09 -8.89 4.19
CA ALA A 107 8.32 -7.90 3.16
C ALA A 107 9.60 -8.27 2.39
N ASN A 108 9.63 -7.95 1.10
CA ASN A 108 10.86 -8.06 0.35
C ASN A 108 11.92 -7.13 0.97
N LYS A 109 13.13 -7.64 1.17
CA LYS A 109 14.25 -6.81 1.62
C LYS A 109 14.51 -5.74 0.56
N ALA A 110 14.51 -4.48 1.00
CA ALA A 110 14.97 -3.35 0.19
C ALA A 110 16.49 -3.44 -0.07
#